data_AF-A0A2M7MV17-F1
#
_entry.id   AF-A0A2M7MV17-F1
#
_cell.length_a   1.000
_cell.length_b   1.000
_cell.length_c   1.000
_cell.angle_alpha   90.00
_cell.angle_beta   90.00
_cell.angle_gamma   90.00
#
_symmetry.space_group_name_H-M   'P 1'
#
loop_
_entity.id
_entity.type
_entity.pdbx_description
1 polymer ?
#
loop_
_entity_poly.entity_id
_entity_poly.type
_entity_poly.pdbx_seq_one_letter_code
_entity_poly.pdbx_strand_id
1 'polypeptide(L)'
;MSIPFDIRVGGNYSNGSYGHAWGVRQVLDFSLDAESGEETIRFKGIAGTCRRKTGQCTLDEFRKWARYEVALNENSWQRIGYLEEVFPEQEP
;
A
#
# COMPACT_ATOMS: atom_id res chain seq x y z
N MET A 1 -1.20 -17.25 4.18
CA MET A 1 -0.11 -16.63 3.41
C MET A 1 -0.59 -15.28 2.89
N SER A 2 0.03 -14.17 3.29
CA SER A 2 -0.09 -12.90 2.55
C SER A 2 0.95 -12.92 1.44
N ILE A 3 0.51 -12.73 0.19
CA ILE A 3 1.40 -12.60 -0.96
C ILE A 3 2.28 -11.37 -0.70
N PRO A 4 3.61 -11.46 -0.73
CA PRO A 4 4.46 -10.28 -0.62
C PRO A 4 4.20 -9.41 -1.86
N PHE A 5 3.55 -8.27 -1.65
CA PHE A 5 3.42 -7.23 -2.66
C PHE A 5 4.56 -6.24 -2.48
N ASP A 6 5.08 -5.74 -3.60
CA ASP A 6 6.13 -4.74 -3.58
C ASP A 6 5.54 -3.37 -3.17
N ILE A 7 6.18 -2.71 -2.20
CA ILE A 7 5.75 -1.38 -1.77
C ILE A 7 6.47 -0.38 -2.65
N ARG A 8 5.70 0.46 -3.36
CA ARG A 8 6.23 1.44 -4.31
C ARG A 8 5.73 2.85 -4.02
N VAL A 9 6.52 3.85 -4.40
CA VAL A 9 6.13 5.26 -4.34
C VAL A 9 4.89 5.49 -5.21
N GLY A 10 3.93 6.25 -4.69
CA GLY A 10 2.66 6.50 -5.34
C GLY A 10 1.62 5.39 -5.17
N GLY A 11 2.03 4.19 -4.74
CA GLY A 11 1.13 3.07 -4.44
C GLY A 11 0.22 3.35 -3.23
N ASN A 12 -1.03 2.87 -3.29
CA ASN A 12 -1.98 2.99 -2.19
C ASN A 12 -2.21 1.62 -1.55
N TYR A 13 -2.12 1.56 -0.22
CA TYR A 13 -2.19 0.32 0.53
C TYR A 13 -3.24 0.41 1.63
N SER A 14 -3.98 -0.68 1.81
CA SER A 14 -4.97 -0.80 2.87
C SER A 14 -4.51 -1.77 3.95
N ASN A 15 -4.86 -1.49 5.19
CA ASN A 15 -4.61 -2.42 6.30
C ASN A 15 -5.56 -3.62 6.37
N GLY A 16 -6.60 -3.64 5.53
CA GLY A 16 -7.58 -4.73 5.49
C GLY A 16 -8.46 -4.88 6.73
N SER A 17 -8.43 -3.90 7.63
CA SER A 17 -9.37 -3.78 8.74
C SER A 17 -10.77 -3.37 8.25
N TYR A 18 -11.77 -3.38 9.14
CA TYR A 18 -13.13 -2.93 8.84
C TYR A 18 -13.54 -1.75 9.74
N GLY A 19 -14.55 -0.99 9.29
CA GLY A 19 -15.13 0.12 10.07
C GLY A 19 -14.12 1.21 10.45
N HIS A 20 -14.11 1.61 11.72
CA HIS A 20 -13.29 2.71 12.24
C HIS A 20 -11.78 2.44 12.26
N ALA A 21 -11.37 1.17 12.14
CA ALA A 21 -9.96 0.80 12.06
C ALA A 21 -9.45 0.73 10.61
N TRP A 22 -10.35 0.74 9.61
CA TRP A 22 -9.96 0.69 8.21
C TRP A 22 -9.29 1.99 7.78
N GLY A 23 -8.23 1.87 6.97
CA GLY A 23 -7.53 3.01 6.40
C GLY A 23 -6.77 2.65 5.13
N VAL A 24 -6.53 3.69 4.32
CA VAL A 24 -5.67 3.61 3.14
C VAL A 24 -4.55 4.63 3.27
N ARG A 25 -3.31 4.20 3.05
CA ARG A 25 -2.12 5.04 3.04
C ARG A 25 -1.48 5.00 1.65
N GLN A 26 -1.18 6.16 1.10
CA GLN A 26 -0.35 6.32 -0.09
C GLN A 26 1.10 6.53 0.33
N VAL A 27 2.01 5.79 -0.29
CA VAL A 27 3.45 5.98 -0.12
C VAL A 27 3.87 7.23 -0.89
N LEU A 28 4.51 8.17 -0.20
CA LEU A 28 5.00 9.42 -0.78
C LEU A 28 6.45 9.33 -1.21
N ASP A 29 7.29 8.70 -0.39
CA ASP A 29 8.73 8.66 -0.60
C ASP A 29 9.39 7.57 0.27
N PHE A 30 10.57 7.13 -0.15
CA PHE A 30 11.47 6.29 0.65
C PHE A 30 12.71 7.08 1.02
N SER A 31 13.13 6.95 2.27
CA SER A 31 14.35 7.56 2.75
C SER A 31 15.18 6.49 3.46
N LEU A 32 16.45 6.37 3.07
CA LEU A 32 17.40 5.53 3.77
C LEU A 32 18.01 6.36 4.92
N ASP A 33 17.83 5.89 6.14
CA ASP A 33 18.48 6.51 7.29
C ASP A 33 19.98 6.27 7.23
N ALA A 34 20.77 7.35 7.19
CA ALA A 34 22.22 7.24 7.04
C ALA A 34 22.93 6.77 8.32
N GLU A 35 22.27 6.87 9.48
CA GLU A 35 22.83 6.48 10.77
C GLU A 35 22.49 5.03 11.12
N SER A 36 21.24 4.60 10.92
CA SER A 36 20.80 3.23 11.22
C SER A 36 20.88 2.28 10.01
N GLY A 37 20.94 2.80 8.79
CA GLY A 37 20.85 2.02 7.55
C GLY A 37 19.44 1.48 7.29
N GLU A 38 18.42 1.91 8.04
CA GLU A 38 17.04 1.45 7.87
C GLU A 38 16.31 2.24 6.79
N GLU A 39 15.54 1.52 5.98
CA GLU A 39 14.66 2.13 5.00
C GLU A 39 13.36 2.59 5.67
N THR A 40 13.07 3.89 5.56
CA THR A 40 11.86 4.51 6.09
C THR A 40 10.95 4.96 4.96
N ILE A 41 9.64 4.84 5.19
CA ILE A 41 8.60 5.28 4.28
C ILE A 41 7.93 6.51 4.85
N ARG A 42 7.82 7.56 4.04
CA ARG A 42 6.87 8.65 4.26
C ARG A 42 5.55 8.31 3.59
N PHE A 43 4.44 8.44 4.31
CA PHE A 43 3.10 8.17 3.77
C PHE A 43 2.11 9.28 4.10
N LYS A 44 1.04 9.34 3.30
CA LYS A 44 -0.17 10.11 3.60
C LYS A 44 -1.39 9.20 3.60
N GLY A 45 -2.28 9.37 4.57
CA GLY A 45 -3.53 8.66 4.61
C GLY A 45 -4.60 9.32 3.74
N ILE A 46 -5.13 8.55 2.80
CA ILE A 46 -6.10 9.03 1.81
C ILE A 46 -7.54 8.75 2.25
N ALA A 47 -7.77 7.62 2.92
CA ALA A 47 -9.11 7.18 3.30
C ALA A 47 -9.15 6.53 4.69
N GLY A 48 -10.37 6.42 5.22
CA GLY A 48 -10.65 5.83 6.53
C GLY A 48 -10.03 6.61 7.69
N THR A 49 -9.60 5.90 8.72
CA THR A 49 -9.04 6.47 9.96
C THR A 49 -7.70 7.20 9.78
N CYS A 50 -7.02 6.93 8.67
CA CYS A 50 -5.79 7.60 8.28
C CYS A 50 -6.01 8.87 7.47
N ARG A 51 -7.25 9.17 7.04
CA ARG A 51 -7.54 10.30 6.15
C ARG A 51 -7.00 11.62 6.70
N ARG A 52 -6.27 12.37 5.85
CA ARG A 52 -5.62 13.66 6.19
C ARG A 52 -4.47 13.56 7.21
N LYS A 53 -4.02 12.36 7.55
CA LYS A 53 -2.83 12.17 8.40
C LYS A 53 -1.61 11.90 7.52
N THR A 54 -0.49 12.50 7.86
CA THR A 54 0.82 12.15 7.28
C THR A 54 1.68 11.56 8.37
N GLY A 55 2.63 10.72 7.99
CA GLY A 55 3.54 10.08 8.93
C GLY A 55 4.73 9.46 8.23
N GLN A 56 5.66 8.98 9.06
CA GLN A 56 6.81 8.21 8.65
C GLN A 56 6.87 6.96 9.53
N CYS A 57 7.28 5.84 8.95
CA CYS A 57 7.55 4.60 9.65
C CYS A 57 8.62 3.82 8.92
N THR A 58 9.17 2.75 9.50
CA THR A 58 10.08 1.89 8.76
C THR A 58 9.33 1.12 7.67
N LEU A 59 10.07 0.61 6.69
CA LEU A 59 9.52 -0.27 5.66
C LEU A 59 8.84 -1.51 6.27
N ASP A 60 9.47 -2.10 7.29
CA ASP A 60 8.97 -3.30 7.96
C ASP A 60 7.65 -3.02 8.71
N GLU A 61 7.58 -1.90 9.42
CA GLU A 61 6.34 -1.45 10.08
C GLU A 61 5.21 -1.24 9.06
N PHE A 62 5.53 -0.63 7.92
CA PHE A 62 4.54 -0.43 6.86
C PHE A 62 4.09 -1.76 6.26
N ARG A 63 4.99 -2.71 6.02
CA ARG A 63 4.67 -4.07 5.54
C ARG A 63 3.77 -4.83 6.51
N LYS A 64 3.99 -4.68 7.82
CA LYS A 64 3.13 -5.28 8.85
C LYS A 64 1.73 -4.65 8.89
N TRP A 65 1.65 -3.34 8.66
CA TRP A 65 0.39 -2.61 8.62
C TRP A 65 -0.40 -2.86 7.33
N ALA A 66 0.27 -2.89 6.17
CA ALA A 66 -0.34 -3.01 4.86
C ALA A 66 -0.68 -4.47 4.55
N ARG A 67 -1.93 -4.74 4.18
CA ARG A 67 -2.40 -6.09 3.86
C ARG A 67 -2.44 -6.39 2.36
N TYR A 68 -2.73 -5.37 1.55
CA TYR A 68 -2.78 -5.44 0.09
C TYR A 68 -2.75 -4.03 -0.51
N GLU A 69 -2.31 -3.93 -1.75
CA GLU A 69 -2.42 -2.72 -2.56
C GLU A 69 -3.87 -2.53 -3.03
N VAL A 70 -4.30 -1.27 -3.15
CA VAL A 70 -5.63 -0.86 -3.58
C VAL A 70 -5.56 0.26 -4.60
N ALA A 71 -6.53 0.32 -5.50
CA ALA A 71 -6.76 1.45 -6.39
C ALA A 71 -8.11 2.08 -6.07
N LEU A 72 -8.20 3.41 -6.21
CA LEU A 72 -9.48 4.09 -6.19
C LEU A 72 -10.14 3.92 -7.57
N ASN A 73 -11.25 3.20 -7.60
CA ASN A 73 -12.10 3.04 -8.76
C ASN A 73 -13.39 3.84 -8.53
N GLU A 74 -13.51 5.00 -9.20
CA GLU A 74 -14.57 6.01 -9.03
C GLU A 74 -14.72 6.49 -7.56
N ASN A 75 -15.45 5.75 -6.74
CA ASN A 75 -15.69 6.04 -5.33
C ASN A 75 -15.38 4.86 -4.40
N SER A 76 -14.90 3.74 -4.94
CA SER A 76 -14.63 2.51 -4.20
C SER A 76 -13.15 2.15 -4.23
N TRP A 77 -12.64 1.65 -3.11
CA TRP A 77 -11.27 1.15 -3.02
C TRP A 77 -11.26 -0.35 -3.33
N GLN A 78 -10.64 -0.71 -4.44
CA GLN A 78 -10.56 -2.10 -4.90
C GLN A 78 -9.14 -2.62 -4.75
N ARG A 79 -9.01 -3.89 -4.35
CA ARG A 79 -7.69 -4.52 -4.22
C ARG A 79 -7.07 -4.68 -5.60
N ILE A 80 -5.82 -4.26 -5.73
CA ILE A 80 -5.00 -4.53 -6.90
C ILE A 80 -3.86 -5.41 -6.43
N GLY A 81 -3.91 -6.69 -6.78
CA GLY A 81 -2.98 -7.71 -6.30
C GLY A 81 -2.59 -8.54 -7.51
N TYR A 82 -1.35 -8.35 -7.94
CA TYR A 82 -0.81 -8.79 -9.21
C TYR A 82 -0.85 -10.33 -9.36
N LEU A 83 -1.75 -10.79 -10.23
CA LEU A 83 -1.52 -11.77 -11.27
C LEU A 83 -2.68 -11.58 -12.27
N GLU A 84 -2.54 -10.61 -13.17
CA GLU A 84 -3.06 -10.88 -14.51
C GLU A 84 -2.14 -11.97 -15.05
N GLU A 85 -2.58 -13.23 -14.97
CA GLU A 85 -2.19 -14.19 -15.99
C GLU A 85 -2.68 -13.58 -17.31
N VAL A 86 -1.78 -12.89 -18.00
CA VAL A 86 -1.97 -12.54 -19.39
C VAL A 86 -1.95 -13.87 -20.13
N PHE A 87 -3.09 -14.55 -20.21
CA PHE A 87 -3.27 -15.64 -21.15
C PHE A 87 -3.11 -15.01 -22.53
N PRO A 88 -2.07 -15.36 -23.32
CA PRO A 88 -2.08 -14.95 -24.71
C PRO A 88 -3.37 -15.51 -25.31
N GLU A 89 -4.21 -14.62 -25.84
CA GLU A 89 -5.35 -15.01 -26.67
C GLU A 89 -4.79 -15.98 -27.72
N GLN A 90 -5.14 -17.26 -27.60
CA GLN A 90 -4.87 -18.21 -28.66
C GLN A 90 -5.75 -17.78 -29.83
N GLU A 91 -5.17 -17.03 -30.76
CA GLU A 91 -5.78 -16.80 -32.07
C GLU A 91 -6.05 -18.17 -32.73
N PRO A 92 -7.21 -18.32 -33.40
CA PRO A 92 -7.75 -19.61 -33.86
C PRO A 92 -6.95 -20.27 -34.99
#